data_AF-A0A2X3CQK5-F1
#
_entry.id   AF-A0A2X3CQK5-F1
#
_cell.length_a   1.000
_cell.length_b   1.000
_cell.length_c   1.000
_cell.angle_alpha   90.00
_cell.angle_beta   90.00
_cell.angle_gamma   90.00
#
_symmetry.space_group_name_H-M   'P 1'
#
loop_
_entity.id
_entity.type
_entity.pdbx_description
1 polymer ?
#
loop_
_entity_poly.entity_id
_entity_poly.type
_entity_poly.pdbx_seq_one_letter_code
_entity_poly.pdbx_strand_id
1 'polypeptide(L)'
;MTVQTQDTGKAVSSVIAQSWHRCSKFMQRETWQTPHQAQGLTFDSICRRKTALLTIGQAALEDAWEFMDGRPCALFILDESACILSRCGEPQTLAQLAALGFRDGSYCAESIIGTCALSLAAMQGQPINTAGDRHF
;
A
#
# COMPACT_ATOMS: atom_id res chain seq x y z
N MET A 1 -32.08 12.58 -23.33
CA MET A 1 -31.60 11.31 -22.74
C MET A 1 -30.72 11.67 -21.56
N THR A 2 -31.31 11.71 -20.36
CA THR A 2 -30.59 11.96 -19.12
C THR A 2 -29.97 10.65 -18.66
N VAL A 3 -28.65 10.54 -18.77
CA VAL A 3 -27.87 9.45 -18.17
C VAL A 3 -28.01 9.61 -16.66
N GLN A 4 -28.82 8.76 -16.05
CA GLN A 4 -28.82 8.57 -14.62
C GLN A 4 -27.46 8.00 -14.23
N THR A 5 -26.62 8.84 -13.61
CA THR A 5 -25.50 8.38 -12.80
C THR A 5 -26.11 7.57 -11.66
N GLN A 6 -26.08 6.25 -11.81
CA GLN A 6 -26.34 5.33 -10.70
C GLN A 6 -25.18 5.51 -9.71
N ASP A 7 -25.43 6.34 -8.70
CA ASP A 7 -24.67 6.37 -7.46
C ASP A 7 -24.92 5.04 -6.74
N THR A 8 -24.15 4.02 -7.09
CA THR A 8 -24.14 2.76 -6.35
C THR A 8 -23.44 3.02 -5.03
N GLY A 9 -24.21 3.41 -4.02
CA GLY A 9 -23.79 3.40 -2.61
C GLY A 9 -23.27 2.02 -2.23
N LYS A 10 -21.98 1.80 -2.43
CA LYS A 10 -21.29 0.59 -1.99
C LYS A 10 -21.19 0.71 -0.48
N ALA A 11 -22.00 -0.06 0.24
CA ALA A 11 -21.92 -0.12 1.69
C ALA A 11 -20.45 -0.28 2.11
N VAL A 12 -19.94 0.70 2.84
CA VAL A 12 -18.55 0.69 3.31
C VAL A 12 -18.37 -0.52 4.22
N SER A 13 -17.38 -1.37 3.91
CA SER A 13 -17.07 -2.54 4.75
C SER A 13 -16.85 -2.10 6.20
N SER A 14 -17.33 -2.90 7.16
CA SER A 14 -17.14 -2.63 8.59
C SER A 14 -15.66 -2.40 8.94
N VAL A 15 -14.75 -3.10 8.27
CA VAL A 15 -13.30 -2.93 8.42
C VAL A 15 -12.84 -1.51 8.06
N ILE A 16 -13.34 -0.97 6.94
CA ILE A 16 -12.97 0.36 6.44
C ILE A 16 -13.56 1.44 7.35
N ALA A 17 -14.84 1.29 7.73
CA ALA A 17 -15.48 2.21 8.66
C ALA A 17 -14.78 2.27 10.03
N GLN A 18 -14.34 1.12 10.55
CA GLN A 18 -13.57 1.06 11.79
C GLN A 18 -12.18 1.68 11.64
N SER A 19 -11.53 1.48 10.49
CA SER A 19 -10.24 2.11 10.17
C SER A 19 -10.36 3.63 10.12
N TRP A 20 -11.37 4.17 9.42
CA TRP A 20 -11.66 5.61 9.41
C TRP A 20 -11.86 6.17 10.82
N HIS A 21 -12.60 5.47 11.67
CA HIS A 21 -12.80 5.89 13.05
C HIS A 21 -11.51 5.90 13.88
N ARG A 22 -10.53 5.05 13.57
CA ARG A 22 -9.20 5.10 14.19
C ARG A 22 -8.42 6.30 13.65
N CYS A 23 -8.29 6.42 12.33
CA CYS A 23 -7.55 7.49 11.67
C CYS A 23 -8.03 8.89 12.08
N SER A 24 -9.35 9.09 12.17
CA SER A 24 -9.94 10.39 12.52
C SER A 24 -9.55 10.92 13.92
N LYS A 25 -8.94 10.08 14.77
CA LYS A 25 -8.48 10.50 16.11
C LYS A 25 -7.11 11.17 16.10
N PHE A 26 -6.31 10.97 15.06
CA PHE A 26 -4.90 11.42 15.04
C PHE A 26 -4.41 11.95 13.69
N MET A 27 -5.24 11.93 12.63
CA MET A 27 -4.89 12.50 11.32
C MET A 27 -6.11 13.14 10.63
N GLN A 28 -5.82 14.02 9.67
CA GLN A 28 -6.80 14.69 8.82
C GLN A 28 -6.68 14.17 7.39
N ARG A 29 -7.82 13.95 6.74
CA ARG A 29 -7.92 13.36 5.40
C ARG A 29 -7.24 14.19 4.31
N GLU A 30 -7.22 15.50 4.48
CA GLU A 30 -6.68 16.44 3.49
C GLU A 30 -5.16 16.63 3.62
N THR A 31 -4.56 16.09 4.69
CA THR A 31 -3.13 16.29 4.98
C THR A 31 -2.33 15.06 4.59
N TRP A 32 -1.40 15.24 3.65
CA TRP A 32 -0.38 14.23 3.34
C TRP A 32 0.96 14.62 3.94
N GLN A 33 1.60 13.66 4.61
CA GLN A 33 3.00 13.75 5.01
C GLN A 33 3.75 12.58 4.40
N THR A 34 4.96 12.84 3.89
CA THR A 34 5.83 11.79 3.37
C THR A 34 6.04 10.73 4.46
N PRO A 35 5.76 9.45 4.18
CA PRO A 35 5.90 8.39 5.17
C PRO A 35 7.32 8.28 5.71
N HIS A 36 7.44 7.89 6.98
CA HIS A 36 8.75 7.57 7.56
C HIS A 36 9.42 6.44 6.77
N GLN A 37 10.74 6.49 6.65
CA GLN A 37 11.53 5.56 5.85
C GLN A 37 12.71 5.03 6.66
N ALA A 38 12.83 3.70 6.77
CA ALA A 38 14.07 3.06 7.19
C ALA A 38 15.14 3.23 6.10
N GLN A 39 16.34 3.64 6.48
CA GLN A 39 17.43 3.92 5.54
C GLN A 39 18.75 3.27 5.99
N GLY A 40 19.66 3.09 5.02
CA GLY A 40 21.00 2.56 5.25
C GLY A 40 21.00 1.22 5.99
N LEU A 41 21.89 1.09 6.97
CA LEU A 41 22.11 -0.15 7.71
C LEU A 41 20.86 -0.68 8.42
N THR A 42 19.93 0.19 8.84
CA THR A 42 18.67 -0.22 9.44
C THR A 42 17.80 -0.95 8.42
N PHE A 43 17.66 -0.39 7.22
CA PHE A 43 16.90 -1.04 6.16
C PHE A 43 17.57 -2.33 5.68
N ASP A 44 18.90 -2.32 5.52
CA ASP A 44 19.66 -3.53 5.18
C ASP A 44 19.43 -4.66 6.19
N SER A 45 19.38 -4.31 7.48
CA SER A 45 19.13 -5.27 8.55
C SER A 45 17.70 -5.83 8.50
N ILE A 46 16.71 -5.00 8.15
CA ILE A 46 15.33 -5.44 7.93
C ILE A 46 15.29 -6.43 6.75
N CYS A 47 15.85 -6.07 5.60
CA CYS A 47 15.88 -6.92 4.41
C CYS A 47 16.60 -8.24 4.66
N ARG A 48 17.75 -8.23 5.35
CA ARG A 48 18.48 -9.45 5.72
C ARG A 48 17.62 -10.41 6.56
N ARG A 49 16.88 -9.90 7.53
CA ARG A 49 15.95 -10.70 8.35
C ARG A 49 14.78 -11.26 7.56
N LYS A 50 14.47 -10.70 6.39
CA LYS A 50 13.37 -11.09 5.51
C LYS A 50 13.84 -11.76 4.21
N THR A 51 15.11 -12.21 4.16
CA THR A 51 15.72 -12.78 2.94
C THR A 51 14.87 -13.89 2.32
N ALA A 52 14.38 -14.84 3.13
CA ALA A 52 13.56 -15.94 2.61
C ALA A 52 12.25 -15.46 1.93
N LEU A 53 11.57 -14.48 2.54
CA LEU A 53 10.37 -13.86 1.97
C LEU A 53 10.71 -13.10 0.67
N LEU A 54 11.77 -12.30 0.69
CA LEU A 54 12.20 -11.51 -0.46
C LEU A 54 12.57 -12.38 -1.65
N THR A 55 13.36 -13.45 -1.45
CA THR A 55 13.77 -14.33 -2.54
C THR A 55 12.58 -14.99 -3.24
N ILE A 56 11.60 -15.48 -2.48
CA ILE A 56 10.41 -16.12 -3.06
C ILE A 56 9.47 -15.08 -3.66
N GLY A 57 9.22 -13.99 -2.94
CA GLY A 57 8.27 -12.97 -3.34
C GLY A 57 8.73 -12.18 -4.57
N GLN A 58 10.02 -11.86 -4.70
CA GLN A 58 10.55 -11.12 -5.84
C GLN A 58 10.40 -11.94 -7.13
N ALA A 59 10.80 -13.22 -7.11
CA ALA A 59 10.59 -14.11 -8.25
C ALA A 59 9.11 -14.19 -8.65
N ALA A 60 8.21 -14.37 -7.67
CA ALA A 60 6.77 -14.43 -7.94
C ALA A 60 6.19 -13.12 -8.51
N LEU A 61 6.66 -11.96 -8.04
CA LEU A 61 6.18 -10.66 -8.54
C LEU A 61 6.78 -10.30 -9.90
N GLU A 62 8.02 -10.68 -10.17
CA GLU A 62 8.67 -10.50 -11.48
C GLU A 62 7.93 -11.32 -12.55
N ASP A 63 7.65 -12.59 -12.28
CA ASP A 63 6.83 -13.44 -13.15
C ASP A 63 5.45 -12.81 -13.38
N ALA A 64 4.76 -12.41 -12.30
CA ALA A 64 3.44 -11.79 -12.40
C ALA A 64 3.46 -10.51 -13.23
N TRP A 65 4.48 -9.68 -13.07
CA TRP A 65 4.66 -8.44 -13.82
C TRP A 65 4.87 -8.71 -15.31
N GLU A 66 5.69 -9.71 -15.66
CA GLU A 66 5.93 -10.10 -17.06
C GLU A 66 4.62 -10.47 -17.78
N PHE A 67 3.71 -11.19 -17.11
CA PHE A 67 2.40 -11.55 -17.66
C PHE A 67 1.37 -10.41 -17.67
N MET A 68 1.61 -9.31 -16.96
CA MET A 68 0.66 -8.19 -16.87
C MET A 68 0.75 -7.19 -18.03
N ASP A 69 1.68 -7.37 -18.98
CA ASP A 69 1.81 -6.62 -20.25
C ASP A 69 1.75 -5.09 -20.10
N GLY A 70 2.70 -4.53 -19.34
CA GLY A 70 2.90 -3.07 -19.30
C GLY A 70 1.78 -2.26 -18.62
N ARG A 71 0.91 -2.91 -17.84
CA ARG A 71 -0.13 -2.21 -17.05
C ARG A 71 0.48 -1.13 -16.15
N PRO A 72 -0.15 0.06 -16.03
CA PRO A 72 0.32 1.10 -15.12
C PRO A 72 0.02 0.70 -13.66
N CYS A 73 0.83 -0.19 -13.11
CA CYS A 73 0.74 -0.67 -11.74
C CYS A 73 2.14 -0.91 -11.15
N ALA A 74 2.18 -0.94 -9.82
CA ALA A 74 3.34 -1.33 -9.04
C ALA A 74 2.96 -2.49 -8.11
N LEU A 75 3.93 -3.36 -7.84
CA LEU A 75 3.82 -4.52 -6.96
C LEU A 75 4.81 -4.35 -5.83
N PHE A 76 4.33 -4.51 -4.60
CA PHE A 76 5.13 -4.31 -3.39
C PHE A 76 5.19 -5.59 -2.56
N ILE A 77 6.34 -5.82 -1.93
CA ILE A 77 6.49 -6.75 -0.81
C ILE A 77 6.63 -5.91 0.45
N LEU A 78 5.79 -6.17 1.46
CA LEU A 78 5.87 -5.50 2.74
C LEU A 78 6.08 -6.53 3.86
N ASP A 79 6.70 -6.10 4.96
CA ASP A 79 6.76 -6.90 6.19
C ASP A 79 5.54 -6.66 7.11
N GLU A 80 5.52 -7.33 8.27
CA GLU A 80 4.48 -7.23 9.30
C GLU A 80 4.29 -5.83 9.88
N SER A 81 5.27 -4.93 9.72
CA SER A 81 5.19 -3.54 10.15
C SER A 81 4.70 -2.60 9.05
N ALA A 82 4.27 -3.17 7.92
CA ALA A 82 3.97 -2.47 6.67
C ALA A 82 5.17 -1.67 6.13
N CYS A 83 6.40 -2.14 6.36
CA CYS A 83 7.60 -1.60 5.74
C CYS A 83 7.75 -2.17 4.32
N ILE A 84 7.89 -1.31 3.30
CA ILE A 84 8.13 -1.75 1.92
C ILE A 84 9.54 -2.33 1.81
N LEU A 85 9.65 -3.61 1.51
CA LEU A 85 10.93 -4.31 1.35
C LEU A 85 11.42 -4.32 -0.09
N SER A 86 10.50 -4.38 -1.05
CA SER A 86 10.82 -4.41 -2.48
C SER A 86 9.64 -3.92 -3.31
N ARG A 87 9.96 -3.36 -4.49
CA ARG A 87 8.99 -2.82 -5.44
C ARG A 87 9.40 -3.21 -6.87
N CYS A 88 8.45 -3.63 -7.69
CA CYS A 88 8.60 -3.77 -9.14
C CYS A 88 7.33 -3.30 -9.87
N GLY A 89 7.38 -3.19 -11.19
CA GLY A 89 6.25 -2.74 -12.00
C GLY A 89 6.63 -1.65 -13.00
N GLU A 90 5.62 -0.91 -13.44
CA GLU A 90 5.77 0.10 -14.48
C GLU A 90 6.59 1.32 -13.98
N PRO A 91 7.64 1.75 -14.70
CA PRO A 91 8.56 2.80 -14.23
C PRO A 91 7.89 4.14 -13.89
N GLN A 92 6.94 4.61 -14.70
CA GLN A 92 6.25 5.88 -14.45
C GLN A 92 5.36 5.80 -13.20
N THR A 93 4.69 4.69 -12.99
CA THR A 93 3.84 4.40 -11.83
C THR A 93 4.69 4.33 -10.57
N LEU A 94 5.84 3.65 -10.63
CA LEU A 94 6.81 3.63 -9.53
C LEU A 94 7.35 5.03 -9.21
N ALA A 95 7.59 5.87 -10.21
CA ALA A 95 8.02 7.25 -10.02
C ALA A 95 6.94 8.13 -9.37
N GLN A 96 5.68 7.99 -9.79
CA GLN A 96 4.54 8.67 -9.19
C GLN A 96 4.36 8.28 -7.72
N LEU A 97 4.45 6.98 -7.41
CA LEU A 97 4.38 6.48 -6.04
C LEU A 97 5.59 6.95 -5.20
N ALA A 98 6.77 7.00 -5.78
CA ALA A 98 7.96 7.53 -5.11
C ALA A 98 7.87 9.03 -4.81
N ALA A 99 7.14 9.82 -5.62
CA ALA A 99 6.86 11.23 -5.36
C ALA A 99 5.92 11.42 -4.15
N LEU A 100 5.04 10.45 -3.89
CA LEU A 100 4.22 10.41 -2.66
C LEU A 100 5.01 9.88 -1.44
N GLY A 101 6.19 9.28 -1.67
CA GLY A 101 7.05 8.76 -0.60
C GLY A 101 6.99 7.24 -0.43
N PHE A 102 6.36 6.50 -1.35
CA PHE A 102 6.40 5.03 -1.36
C PHE A 102 7.73 4.54 -1.99
N ARG A 103 8.73 4.35 -1.13
CA ARG A 103 10.08 3.91 -1.47
C ARG A 103 10.42 2.66 -0.67
N ASP A 104 11.51 2.01 -1.04
CA ASP A 104 12.05 0.91 -0.23
C ASP A 104 12.39 1.45 1.16
N GLY A 105 11.92 0.76 2.20
CA GLY A 105 12.01 1.17 3.59
C GLY A 105 10.86 2.06 4.09
N SER A 106 9.94 2.51 3.22
CA SER A 106 8.81 3.35 3.65
C SER A 106 7.79 2.55 4.47
N TYR A 107 7.34 3.12 5.57
CA TYR A 107 6.32 2.52 6.44
C TYR A 107 4.91 2.95 6.04
N CYS A 108 4.06 1.98 5.73
CA CYS A 108 2.69 2.16 5.24
C CYS A 108 1.64 1.83 6.31
N ALA A 109 2.01 1.92 7.59
CA ALA A 109 1.10 1.64 8.70
C ALA A 109 -0.12 2.57 8.66
N GLU A 110 -1.26 2.10 9.18
CA GLU A 110 -2.51 2.89 9.26
C GLU A 110 -2.31 4.22 9.99
N SER A 111 -1.42 4.25 10.99
CA SER A 111 -1.08 5.46 11.73
C SER A 111 -0.26 6.48 10.94
N ILE A 112 0.28 6.12 9.78
CA ILE A 112 1.17 6.94 8.96
C ILE A 112 0.44 7.42 7.71
N ILE A 113 -0.18 6.51 6.95
CA ILE A 113 -0.80 6.81 5.65
C ILE A 113 -2.32 6.70 5.65
N GLY A 114 -2.92 6.48 6.82
CA GLY A 114 -4.35 6.27 6.95
C GLY A 114 -4.84 4.91 6.45
N THR A 115 -6.14 4.83 6.21
CA THR A 115 -6.83 3.62 5.75
C THR A 115 -6.33 3.21 4.37
N CYS A 116 -5.55 2.14 4.30
CA CYS A 116 -5.07 1.57 3.04
C CYS A 116 -4.94 0.06 3.14
N ALA A 117 -5.17 -0.65 2.04
CA ALA A 117 -4.97 -2.10 1.95
C ALA A 117 -3.56 -2.54 2.37
N LEU A 118 -2.54 -1.68 2.18
CA LEU A 118 -1.14 -1.95 2.52
C LEU A 118 -0.92 -2.31 4.00
N SER A 119 -1.72 -1.75 4.92
CA SER A 119 -1.68 -2.09 6.35
C SER A 119 -2.88 -2.91 6.80
N LEU A 120 -4.07 -2.63 6.25
CA LEU A 120 -5.29 -3.28 6.69
C LEU A 120 -5.30 -4.79 6.41
N ALA A 121 -4.74 -5.24 5.29
CA ALA A 121 -4.73 -6.66 4.96
C ALA A 121 -4.03 -7.49 6.05
N ALA A 122 -2.88 -7.00 6.54
CA ALA A 122 -2.15 -7.61 7.64
C ALA A 122 -2.90 -7.51 8.97
N MET A 123 -3.47 -6.33 9.29
CA MET A 123 -4.23 -6.11 10.54
C MET A 123 -5.48 -7.01 10.64
N GLN A 124 -6.10 -7.36 9.51
CA GLN A 124 -7.31 -8.18 9.46
C GLN A 124 -7.02 -9.66 9.15
N GLY A 125 -5.79 -10.00 8.77
CA GLY A 125 -5.41 -11.37 8.41
C GLY A 125 -6.11 -11.90 7.16
N GLN A 126 -6.54 -11.02 6.24
CA GLN A 126 -7.25 -11.40 5.02
C GLN A 126 -6.99 -10.41 3.87
N PRO A 127 -7.15 -10.83 2.59
CA PRO A 127 -7.04 -9.93 1.45
C PRO A 127 -8.04 -8.76 1.52
N ILE A 128 -7.55 -7.53 1.31
CA ILE A 128 -8.36 -6.30 1.34
C ILE A 128 -8.07 -5.46 0.11
N ASN A 129 -9.10 -4.78 -0.41
CA ASN A 129 -8.98 -3.79 -1.47
C ASN A 129 -9.57 -2.44 -1.03
N THR A 130 -8.74 -1.40 -1.05
CA THR A 130 -9.15 0.00 -0.92
C THR A 130 -8.97 0.70 -2.27
N ALA A 131 -9.96 1.48 -2.70
CA ALA A 131 -9.89 2.26 -3.93
C ALA A 131 -10.80 3.49 -3.83
N GLY A 132 -10.44 4.56 -4.56
CA GLY A 132 -11.18 5.81 -4.57
C GLY A 132 -11.27 6.44 -3.18
N ASP A 133 -12.47 6.81 -2.79
CA ASP A 133 -12.82 7.44 -1.52
C ASP A 133 -12.71 6.50 -0.30
N ARG A 134 -12.35 5.23 -0.50
CA ARG A 134 -12.12 4.25 0.59
C ARG A 134 -10.79 4.46 1.32
N HIS A 135 -9.91 5.31 0.80
CA HIS A 135 -8.74 5.80 1.53
C HIS A 135 -9.13 6.91 2.52
N PHE A 136 -8.41 6.99 3.63
CA PHE A 136 -8.56 8.06 4.63
C PHE A 136 -7.53 9.14 4.37
#